data_AF-A0A496V7U0-F1
#
_entry.id   AF-A0A496V7U0-F1
#
_cell.length_a   1.000
_cell.length_b   1.000
_cell.length_c   1.000
_cell.angle_alpha   90.00
_cell.angle_beta   90.00
_cell.angle_gamma   90.00
#
_symmetry.space_group_name_H-M   'P 1'
#
loop_
_entity.id
_entity.type
_entity.pdbx_description
1 polymer ?
#
loop_
_entity_poly.entity_id
_entity_poly.type
_entity_poly.pdbx_seq_one_letter_code
_entity_poly.pdbx_strand_id
1 'polypeptide(L)'
;MATLAIENLWGELPEIESARTPYNILLEQAVLLREITKTELIGEVERSAKRHDDNDLDFVLDLLIFAPSLKYSYNVLSVFHGMTMYPLKIASSTGKSYQCQNEAEFIKALKEILSDKAIKKIISSLLTQIQADKKPLPLNYTSSVL
;
A
#
# COMPACT_ATOMS: atom_id res chain seq x y z
N MET A 1 -9.10 -47.82 -29.73
CA MET A 1 -9.98 -46.69 -29.40
C MET A 1 -9.19 -45.42 -29.61
N ALA A 2 -9.62 -44.53 -30.50
CA ALA A 2 -8.94 -43.25 -30.72
C ALA A 2 -9.49 -42.23 -29.72
N THR A 3 -8.61 -41.68 -28.88
CA THR A 3 -8.91 -40.52 -28.05
C THR A 3 -9.12 -39.30 -28.94
N LEU A 4 -10.31 -38.70 -28.90
CA LEU A 4 -10.57 -37.38 -29.46
C LEU A 4 -9.76 -36.36 -28.65
N ALA A 5 -8.75 -35.76 -29.27
CA ALA A 5 -8.04 -34.63 -28.68
C ALA A 5 -9.00 -33.44 -28.65
N ILE A 6 -9.16 -32.82 -27.48
CA ILE A 6 -9.94 -31.58 -27.32
C ILE A 6 -9.21 -30.48 -28.10
N GLU A 7 -9.93 -29.81 -29.00
CA GLU A 7 -9.40 -28.68 -29.76
C GLU A 7 -9.12 -27.49 -28.82
N ASN A 8 -7.95 -26.87 -28.95
CA ASN A 8 -7.65 -25.64 -28.22
C ASN A 8 -8.33 -24.44 -28.90
N LEU A 9 -9.43 -23.97 -28.29
CA LEU A 9 -10.19 -22.79 -28.78
C LEU A 9 -9.64 -21.44 -28.30
N TRP A 10 -8.66 -21.43 -27.39
CA TRP A 10 -8.05 -20.19 -26.89
C TRP A 10 -6.98 -19.63 -27.84
N GLY A 11 -6.56 -20.42 -28.84
CA GLY A 11 -5.48 -20.05 -29.75
C GLY A 11 -4.14 -19.90 -29.04
N GLU A 12 -3.31 -18.99 -29.55
CA GLU A 12 -2.04 -18.61 -28.95
C GLU A 12 -2.27 -17.46 -27.97
N LEU A 13 -1.87 -17.66 -26.71
CA LEU A 13 -1.92 -16.61 -25.70
C LEU A 13 -0.69 -15.70 -25.82
N PRO A 14 -0.80 -14.41 -25.49
CA PRO A 14 0.34 -13.51 -25.50
C PRO A 14 1.40 -13.97 -24.48
N GLU A 15 2.67 -13.73 -24.82
CA GLU A 15 3.75 -13.93 -23.86
C GLU A 15 3.59 -13.00 -22.66
N ILE A 16 3.85 -13.53 -21.46
CA ILE A 16 3.79 -12.74 -20.23
C ILE A 16 5.05 -11.89 -20.19
N GLU A 17 4.93 -10.61 -20.53
CA GLU A 17 5.99 -9.65 -20.29
C GLU A 17 6.25 -9.51 -18.78
N SER A 18 7.50 -9.62 -18.35
CA SER A 18 7.90 -9.32 -16.97
C SER A 18 7.88 -7.79 -16.74
N ALA A 19 6.68 -7.20 -16.74
CA ALA A 19 6.49 -5.78 -16.50
C ALA A 19 6.44 -5.50 -15.00
N ARG A 20 7.07 -4.39 -14.59
CA ARG A 20 6.98 -3.88 -13.21
C ARG A 20 5.58 -3.33 -12.98
N THR A 21 4.80 -3.99 -12.14
CA THR A 21 3.40 -3.62 -11.90
C THR A 21 3.28 -2.48 -10.88
N PRO A 22 2.14 -1.74 -10.83
CA PRO A 22 1.86 -0.81 -9.76
C PRO A 22 2.01 -1.43 -8.36
N TYR A 23 1.62 -2.70 -8.21
CA TYR A 23 1.80 -3.45 -6.97
C TYR A 23 3.28 -3.64 -6.60
N ASN A 24 4.14 -3.97 -7.57
CA ASN A 24 5.58 -4.09 -7.31
C ASN A 24 6.18 -2.76 -6.83
N ILE A 25 5.80 -1.66 -7.47
CA ILE A 25 6.27 -0.32 -7.11
C ILE A 25 5.87 0.03 -5.68
N LEU A 26 4.62 -0.23 -5.28
CA LEU A 26 4.15 -0.01 -3.90
C LEU A 26 4.91 -0.90 -2.89
N LEU A 27 5.14 -2.18 -3.22
CA LEU A 27 5.90 -3.10 -2.38
C LEU A 27 7.33 -2.63 -2.15
N GLU A 28 7.99 -2.12 -3.19
CA GLU A 28 9.34 -1.57 -3.04
C GLU A 28 9.36 -0.39 -2.07
N GLN A 29 8.35 0.50 -2.11
CA GLN A 29 8.25 1.61 -1.15
C GLN A 29 7.92 1.11 0.27
N ALA A 30 7.12 0.07 0.39
CA ALA A 30 6.81 -0.57 1.66
C ALA A 30 8.06 -1.17 2.33
N VAL A 31 8.94 -1.82 1.54
CA VAL A 31 10.24 -2.33 2.00
C VAL A 31 11.15 -1.17 2.44
N LEU A 32 11.25 -0.11 1.63
CA LEU A 32 12.08 1.05 1.97
C LEU A 32 11.63 1.71 3.27
N LEU A 33 10.32 1.83 3.53
CA LEU A 33 9.82 2.37 4.80
C LEU A 33 10.32 1.57 6.01
N ARG A 34 10.29 0.23 5.91
CA ARG A 34 10.78 -0.66 6.97
C ARG A 34 12.27 -0.43 7.24
N GLU A 35 13.06 -0.28 6.18
CA GLU A 35 14.51 -0.04 6.30
C GLU A 35 14.81 1.30 6.97
N ILE A 36 14.23 2.39 6.46
CA ILE A 36 14.53 3.75 6.97
C ILE A 36 13.97 4.00 8.38
N THR A 37 12.97 3.23 8.81
CA THR A 37 12.40 3.31 10.17
C THR A 37 12.94 2.25 11.11
N LYS A 38 13.97 1.49 10.70
CA LYS A 38 14.59 0.42 11.50
C LYS A 38 13.56 -0.56 12.06
N THR A 39 12.60 -0.96 11.22
CA THR A 39 11.52 -1.91 11.53
C THR A 39 10.47 -1.47 12.55
N GLU A 40 10.53 -0.22 13.05
CA GLU A 40 9.51 0.32 13.96
C GLU A 40 8.17 0.53 13.23
N LEU A 41 8.23 0.89 11.96
CA LEU A 41 7.10 0.95 11.05
C LEU A 41 7.32 -0.03 9.90
N ILE A 42 6.27 -0.70 9.48
CA ILE A 42 6.26 -1.67 8.39
C ILE A 42 5.35 -1.11 7.30
N GLY A 43 5.84 -1.03 6.07
CA GLY A 43 4.95 -0.79 4.94
C GLY A 43 4.24 -2.08 4.55
N GLU A 44 2.94 -2.00 4.24
CA GLU A 44 2.14 -3.12 3.76
C GLU A 44 1.36 -2.71 2.52
N VAL A 45 1.14 -3.67 1.60
CA VAL A 45 0.32 -3.44 0.41
C VAL A 45 -0.80 -4.48 0.39
N GLU A 46 -2.01 -4.03 0.69
CA GLU A 46 -3.21 -4.86 0.61
C GLU A 46 -3.80 -4.80 -0.80
N ARG A 47 -4.40 -5.92 -1.23
CA ARG A 47 -5.05 -6.05 -2.53
C ARG A 47 -6.48 -6.47 -2.33
N SER A 48 -7.40 -5.76 -2.97
CA SER A 48 -8.80 -6.16 -3.03
C SER A 48 -9.34 -5.93 -4.43
N ALA A 49 -10.48 -6.55 -4.73
CA ALA A 49 -11.23 -6.28 -5.94
C ALA A 49 -12.63 -5.84 -5.52
N LYS A 50 -13.11 -4.73 -6.07
CA LYS A 50 -14.43 -4.17 -5.82
C LYS A 50 -15.23 -4.23 -7.09
N ARG A 51 -16.38 -4.90 -7.01
CA ARG A 51 -17.34 -4.96 -8.11
C ARG A 51 -18.34 -3.83 -7.96
N HIS A 52 -18.53 -3.07 -9.03
CA HIS A 52 -19.54 -2.05 -9.14
C HIS A 52 -20.84 -2.63 -9.71
N ASP A 53 -21.95 -1.91 -9.52
CA ASP A 53 -23.30 -2.36 -9.94
C ASP A 53 -23.43 -2.52 -11.46
N ASP A 54 -22.56 -1.87 -12.24
CA ASP A 54 -22.48 -1.95 -13.70
C ASP A 54 -21.63 -3.12 -14.23
N ASN A 55 -21.20 -4.03 -13.34
CA ASN A 55 -20.25 -5.12 -13.58
C ASN A 55 -18.79 -4.70 -13.79
N ASP A 56 -18.43 -3.42 -13.62
CA ASP A 56 -17.03 -3.03 -13.63
C ASP A 56 -16.32 -3.52 -12.36
N LEU A 57 -15.10 -4.02 -12.54
CA LEU A 57 -14.25 -4.51 -11.46
C LEU A 57 -13.04 -3.59 -11.33
N ASP A 58 -12.96 -2.90 -10.20
CA ASP A 58 -11.74 -2.17 -9.83
C ASP A 58 -10.88 -3.06 -8.94
N PHE A 59 -9.64 -3.25 -9.35
CA PHE A 59 -8.58 -3.68 -8.45
C PHE A 59 -8.14 -2.49 -7.60
N VAL A 60 -8.07 -2.71 -6.30
CA VAL A 60 -7.65 -1.71 -5.32
C VAL A 60 -6.36 -2.19 -4.66
N LEU A 61 -5.34 -1.32 -4.67
CA LEU A 61 -4.09 -1.52 -3.95
C LEU A 61 -3.99 -0.46 -2.85
N ASP A 62 -3.96 -0.89 -1.60
CA ASP A 62 -3.85 -0.01 -0.45
C ASP A 62 -2.42 -0.04 0.08
N LEU A 63 -1.76 1.12 0.14
CA LEU A 63 -0.46 1.26 0.79
C LEU A 63 -0.66 1.70 2.23
N LEU A 64 -0.27 0.85 3.18
CA LEU A 64 -0.43 1.09 4.61
C LEU A 64 0.91 1.29 5.31
N ILE A 65 0.87 2.09 6.38
CA ILE A 65 1.90 2.12 7.43
C ILE A 65 1.35 1.33 8.61
N PHE A 66 1.96 0.20 8.90
CA PHE A 66 1.68 -0.61 10.08
C PHE A 66 2.68 -0.31 11.20
N ALA A 67 2.18 -0.03 12.39
CA ALA A 67 2.97 0.15 13.62
C ALA A 67 2.69 -1.03 14.57
N PRO A 68 3.53 -2.09 14.57
CA PRO A 68 3.24 -3.33 15.30
C PRO A 68 3.04 -3.12 16.80
N SER A 69 3.90 -2.31 17.42
CA SER A 69 3.86 -2.02 18.86
C SER A 69 2.57 -1.34 19.29
N LEU A 70 1.94 -0.58 18.38
CA LEU A 70 0.69 0.14 18.63
C LEU A 70 -0.55 -0.64 18.16
N LYS A 71 -0.37 -1.78 17.47
CA LYS A 71 -1.44 -2.54 16.79
C LYS A 71 -2.31 -1.63 15.90
N TYR A 72 -1.68 -0.70 15.20
CA TYR A 72 -2.36 0.33 14.42
C TYR A 72 -1.82 0.36 12.99
N SER A 73 -2.75 0.46 12.03
CA SER A 73 -2.44 0.64 10.62
C SER A 73 -3.04 1.95 10.10
N TYR A 74 -2.28 2.65 9.27
CA TYR A 74 -2.69 3.88 8.62
C TYR A 74 -2.66 3.70 7.10
N ASN A 75 -3.80 3.87 6.43
CA ASN A 75 -3.86 3.89 4.98
C ASN A 75 -3.31 5.23 4.45
N VAL A 76 -2.22 5.18 3.68
CA VAL A 76 -1.55 6.35 3.09
C VAL A 76 -2.23 6.75 1.78
N LEU A 77 -2.51 5.77 0.94
CA LEU A 77 -3.16 5.96 -0.34
C LEU A 77 -3.80 4.65 -0.81
N SER A 78 -4.80 4.80 -1.66
CA SER A 78 -5.41 3.73 -2.44
C SER A 78 -5.16 3.97 -3.93
N VAL A 79 -4.76 2.92 -4.65
CA VAL A 79 -4.62 2.90 -6.11
C VAL A 79 -5.76 2.08 -6.69
N PHE A 80 -6.42 2.59 -7.72
CA PHE A 80 -7.55 1.97 -8.40
C PHE A 80 -7.20 1.77 -9.88
N HIS A 81 -7.40 0.57 -10.41
CA HIS A 81 -7.25 0.29 -11.83
C HIS A 81 -8.21 -0.83 -12.27
N GLY A 82 -8.57 -0.84 -13.55
CA GLY A 82 -9.37 -1.91 -14.14
C GLY A 82 -8.54 -3.17 -14.42
N MET A 83 -8.97 -3.99 -15.38
CA MET A 83 -8.21 -5.20 -15.76
C MET A 83 -6.82 -4.89 -16.32
N THR A 84 -6.64 -3.71 -16.93
CA THR A 84 -5.32 -3.19 -17.31
C THR A 84 -4.73 -2.36 -16.16
N MET A 85 -3.40 -2.40 -16.02
CA MET A 85 -2.69 -1.68 -14.96
C MET A 85 -2.78 -0.15 -15.10
N TYR A 86 -2.95 0.33 -16.33
CA TYR A 86 -3.11 1.74 -16.67
C TYR A 86 -4.29 1.93 -17.63
N PRO A 87 -4.96 3.10 -17.61
CA PRO A 87 -4.77 4.17 -16.64
C PRO A 87 -5.18 3.76 -15.23
N LEU A 88 -4.57 4.38 -14.22
CA LEU A 88 -4.92 4.18 -12.82
C LEU A 88 -5.26 5.51 -12.15
N LYS A 89 -5.97 5.41 -11.02
CA LYS A 89 -6.28 6.54 -10.15
C LYS A 89 -5.64 6.33 -8.78
N ILE A 90 -5.16 7.40 -8.17
CA ILE A 90 -4.67 7.40 -6.78
C ILE A 90 -5.58 8.31 -5.96
N ALA A 91 -6.00 7.83 -4.79
CA ALA A 91 -6.59 8.64 -3.74
C ALA A 91 -5.65 8.63 -2.52
N SER A 92 -5.14 9.81 -2.14
CA SER A 92 -4.28 9.98 -0.96
C SER A 92 -5.11 10.28 0.28
N SER A 93 -4.64 9.82 1.43
CA SER A 93 -5.20 10.18 2.74
C SER A 93 -5.11 11.68 3.04
N THR A 94 -4.27 12.42 2.31
CA THR A 94 -4.17 13.88 2.37
C THR A 94 -5.26 14.61 1.56
N GLY A 95 -6.19 13.86 0.94
CA GLY A 95 -7.27 14.41 0.10
C GLY A 95 -6.85 14.71 -1.34
N LYS A 96 -5.57 14.50 -1.69
CA LYS A 96 -5.07 14.64 -3.07
C LYS A 96 -5.47 13.44 -3.91
N SER A 97 -5.77 13.67 -5.19
CA SER A 97 -6.06 12.61 -6.15
C SER A 97 -5.32 12.82 -7.46
N TYR A 98 -4.91 11.72 -8.09
CA TYR A 98 -4.17 11.74 -9.36
C TYR A 98 -4.76 10.71 -10.32
N GLN A 99 -4.74 11.03 -11.61
CA GLN A 99 -4.93 10.09 -12.70
C GLN A 99 -3.56 9.87 -13.36
N CYS A 100 -3.16 8.63 -13.57
CA CYS A 100 -1.86 8.29 -14.17
C CYS A 100 -2.07 7.38 -15.37
N GLN A 101 -1.56 7.80 -16.53
CA GLN A 101 -1.69 7.07 -17.78
C GLN A 101 -0.61 5.99 -17.96
N ASN A 102 0.47 6.06 -17.17
CA ASN A 102 1.64 5.19 -17.29
C ASN A 102 2.44 5.15 -15.98
N GLU A 103 3.49 4.30 -15.97
CA GLU A 103 4.38 4.13 -14.82
C GLU A 103 5.09 5.43 -14.40
N ALA A 104 5.58 6.23 -15.35
CA ALA A 104 6.31 7.45 -15.03
C ALA A 104 5.43 8.47 -14.29
N GLU A 105 4.18 8.63 -14.72
CA GLU A 105 3.20 9.46 -14.03
C GLU A 105 2.84 8.92 -12.64
N PHE A 106 2.71 7.59 -12.51
CA PHE A 106 2.45 6.95 -11.23
C PHE A 106 3.59 7.18 -10.23
N ILE A 107 4.84 6.98 -10.64
CA ILE A 107 6.02 7.24 -9.80
C ILE A 107 6.09 8.70 -9.37
N LYS A 108 5.79 9.64 -10.28
CA LYS A 108 5.77 11.07 -9.98
C LYS A 108 4.72 11.39 -8.91
N ALA A 109 3.50 10.88 -9.06
CA ALA A 109 2.42 11.08 -8.10
C ALA A 109 2.74 10.45 -6.73
N LEU A 110 3.27 9.22 -6.72
CA LEU A 110 3.74 8.56 -5.49
C LEU A 110 4.80 9.39 -4.76
N LYS A 111 5.79 9.89 -5.48
CA LYS A 111 6.84 10.74 -4.87
C LYS A 111 6.24 11.97 -4.21
N GLU A 112 5.26 12.61 -4.84
CA GLU A 112 4.59 13.78 -4.27
C GLU A 112 3.81 13.43 -3.00
N ILE A 113 3.04 12.34 -3.00
CA ILE A 113 2.26 11.88 -1.85
C ILE A 113 3.17 11.46 -0.69
N LEU A 114 4.14 10.59 -0.94
CA LEU A 114 5.00 10.02 0.12
C LEU A 114 5.96 11.07 0.71
N SER A 115 6.27 12.14 -0.02
CA SER A 115 7.09 13.24 0.48
C SER A 115 6.30 14.38 1.13
N ASP A 116 4.97 14.29 1.15
CA ASP A 116 4.05 15.29 1.70
C ASP A 116 4.32 15.54 3.20
N LYS A 117 4.18 16.81 3.62
CA LYS A 117 4.41 17.22 5.01
C LYS A 117 3.43 16.54 5.97
N ALA A 118 2.19 16.31 5.56
CA ALA A 118 1.19 15.64 6.38
C ALA A 118 1.58 14.18 6.64
N ILE A 119 2.01 13.45 5.60
CA ILE A 119 2.47 12.06 5.74
C ILE A 119 3.70 11.97 6.66
N LYS A 120 4.68 12.86 6.48
CA LYS A 120 5.86 12.92 7.38
C LYS A 120 5.48 13.21 8.83
N LYS A 121 4.47 14.06 9.07
CA LYS A 121 3.96 14.33 10.42
C LYS A 121 3.33 13.09 11.04
N ILE A 122 2.59 12.30 10.26
CA ILE A 122 1.99 11.05 10.73
C ILE A 122 3.06 10.04 11.11
N ILE A 123 4.07 9.82 10.26
CA ILE A 123 5.22 8.96 10.55
C ILE A 123 5.91 9.40 11.85
N SER A 124 6.21 10.69 11.99
CA SER A 124 6.83 11.24 13.21
C SER A 124 5.96 11.01 14.46
N SER A 125 4.64 11.18 14.33
CA SER A 125 3.70 10.97 15.43
C SER A 125 3.63 9.50 15.85
N LEU A 126 3.64 8.57 14.91
CA LEU A 126 3.67 7.13 15.20
C LEU A 126 4.98 6.73 15.89
N LEU A 127 6.12 7.16 15.37
CA LEU A 127 7.43 6.90 15.97
C LEU A 127 7.54 7.47 17.39
N THR A 128 6.99 8.67 17.61
CA THR A 128 6.97 9.29 18.94
C THR A 128 6.14 8.47 19.93
N GLN A 129 4.97 7.98 19.51
CA GLN A 129 4.13 7.11 20.35
C GLN A 129 4.84 5.80 20.68
N ILE A 130 5.47 5.16 19.69
CA ILE A 130 6.25 3.92 19.91
C ILE A 130 7.38 4.16 20.93
N GLN A 131 8.06 5.30 20.88
CA GLN A 131 9.11 5.64 21.84
C GLN A 131 8.56 5.91 23.25
N ALA A 132 7.39 6.53 23.35
CA ALA A 132 6.73 6.78 24.63
C ALA A 132 6.37 5.47 25.34
N ASP A 133 5.84 4.48 24.61
CA ASP A 133 5.50 3.15 25.14
C ASP A 133 6.73 2.36 25.62
N LYS A 134 7.90 2.63 25.03
CA LYS A 134 9.17 2.00 25.45
C LYS A 134 9.77 2.60 26.71
N LYS A 135 9.36 3.82 27.09
CA LYS A 135 9.93 4.50 28.26
C LYS A 135 9.19 4.04 29.52
N PRO A 136 9.86 3.35 30.47
CA PRO A 136 9.21 2.96 31.71
C PRO A 136 8.72 4.21 32.46
N LEU A 137 7.54 4.11 33.07
CA LEU A 137 7.04 5.15 33.98
C LEU A 137 8.10 5.41 35.07
N PRO A 138 8.35 6.67 35.44
CA PRO A 138 9.24 6.97 36.55
C PRO A 138 8.70 6.29 37.83
N LEU A 139 9.61 5.62 38.57
CA LEU A 139 9.35 4.80 39.76
C LEU A 139 8.62 5.52 40.93
N ASN A 140 8.28 6.80 40.77
CA ASN A 140 7.63 7.62 41.79
C ASN A 140 6.09 7.60 41.69
N TYR A 141 5.50 6.76 40.84
CA TYR A 141 4.04 6.58 40.74
C TYR A 141 3.45 5.49 41.66
N THR A 142 4.25 4.92 42.57
CA THR A 142 3.75 4.07 43.67
C THR A 142 3.83 4.79 45.01
N SER A 143 2.83 5.63 45.27
CA SER A 143 2.27 6.00 46.59
C SER A 143 1.06 6.87 46.25
N SER A 144 -0.16 6.61 46.69
CA SER A 144 -0.60 6.05 47.96
C SER A 144 -2.07 5.69 47.75
N VAL A 145 -2.42 4.41 47.89
CA VAL A 145 -3.78 4.03 48.26
C VAL A 145 -3.63 3.07 49.43
N LEU A 146 -4.17 3.54 50.55
CA LEU A 146 -4.32 2.85 51.83
C LEU A 146 -5.02 1.49 51.66
#